data_AF-A0A9X1U2M0-F1
#
_entry.id   AF-A0A9X1U2M0-F1
#
_cell.length_a   1.000
_cell.length_b   1.000
_cell.length_c   1.000
_cell.angle_alpha   90.00
_cell.angle_beta   90.00
_cell.angle_gamma   90.00
#
_symmetry.space_group_name_H-M   'P 1'
#
loop_
_entity.id
_entity.type
_entity.pdbx_description
1 polymer ?
#
loop_
_entity_poly.entity_id
_entity_poly.type
_entity_poly.pdbx_seq_one_letter_code
_entity_poly.pdbx_strand_id
1 'polypeptide(L)'
;MALSNNDIMKKLRVAHKLRDDDIVKICSLVDFAVTKSELGAIFRHESHEKYMECGDQFLRNFLNGLVIHLRGPMPERKVKKPEDKKPRTYKPRPKKGKEKS
;
A
#
# COMPACT_ATOMS: atom_id res chain seq x y z
N MET A 1 -15.61 14.84 3.93
CA MET A 1 -15.20 13.84 2.91
C MET A 1 -14.07 13.02 3.48
N ALA A 2 -14.19 11.69 3.44
CA ALA A 2 -13.11 10.80 3.85
C ALA A 2 -11.99 10.88 2.81
N LEU A 3 -10.74 10.98 3.28
CA LEU A 3 -9.57 11.01 2.42
C LEU A 3 -9.27 9.57 1.98
N SER A 4 -9.25 9.31 0.66
CA SER A 4 -8.88 8.00 0.14
C SER A 4 -7.36 7.79 0.16
N ASN A 5 -6.90 6.54 0.16
CA ASN A 5 -5.47 6.24 0.05
C ASN A 5 -4.87 6.80 -1.25
N ASN A 6 -5.64 6.79 -2.34
CA ASN A 6 -5.25 7.39 -3.63
C ASN A 6 -5.04 8.90 -3.51
N ASP A 7 -5.91 9.61 -2.78
CA ASP A 7 -5.75 11.04 -2.49
C ASP A 7 -4.47 11.31 -1.68
N ILE A 8 -4.18 10.49 -0.67
CA ILE A 8 -2.95 10.60 0.12
C ILE A 8 -1.73 10.43 -0.80
N MET A 9 -1.72 9.39 -1.64
CA MET A 9 -0.64 9.14 -2.58
C MET A 9 -0.44 10.30 -3.57
N LYS A 10 -1.53 10.85 -4.14
CA LYS A 10 -1.47 12.01 -5.05
C LYS A 10 -0.90 13.24 -4.34
N LYS A 11 -1.36 13.52 -3.11
CA LYS A 11 -0.86 14.64 -2.30
C LYS A 11 0.62 14.49 -1.96
N LEU A 12 1.06 13.31 -1.54
CA LEU A 12 2.47 13.04 -1.21
C LEU A 12 3.37 13.18 -2.44
N ARG A 13 2.93 12.68 -3.60
CA ARG A 13 3.64 12.86 -4.87
C ARG A 13 3.86 14.33 -5.19
N VAL A 14 2.81 15.15 -5.10
CA VAL A 14 2.90 16.59 -5.39
C VAL A 14 3.74 17.32 -4.34
N ALA A 15 3.54 17.02 -3.05
CA ALA A 15 4.26 17.67 -1.94
C ALA A 15 5.78 17.48 -2.03
N HIS A 16 6.23 16.28 -2.41
CA HIS A 16 7.65 15.95 -2.56
C HIS A 16 8.17 15.99 -4.01
N LYS A 17 7.34 16.47 -4.96
CA LYS A 17 7.66 16.51 -6.41
C LYS A 17 8.21 15.18 -6.95
N LEU A 18 7.68 14.06 -6.48
CA LEU A 18 8.15 12.73 -6.84
C LEU A 18 7.67 12.34 -8.24
N ARG A 19 8.55 11.74 -9.03
CA ARG A 19 8.20 11.09 -10.29
C ARG A 19 7.85 9.62 -10.03
N ASP A 20 7.23 9.00 -11.02
CA ASP A 20 6.84 7.59 -10.93
C ASP A 20 8.06 6.69 -10.71
N ASP A 21 9.23 7.05 -11.27
CA ASP A 21 10.50 6.36 -11.06
C ASP A 21 11.03 6.49 -9.61
N ASP A 22 10.87 7.66 -9.00
CA ASP A 22 11.28 7.89 -7.61
C ASP A 22 10.43 7.07 -6.65
N ILE A 23 9.12 6.99 -6.91
CA ILE A 23 8.21 6.17 -6.11
C ILE A 23 8.59 4.69 -6.18
N VAL A 24 8.96 4.18 -7.37
CA VAL A 24 9.46 2.80 -7.52
C VAL A 24 10.73 2.59 -6.69
N LYS A 25 11.69 3.52 -6.76
CA LYS A 25 12.92 3.46 -5.96
C LYS A 25 12.63 3.47 -4.46
N ILE A 26 11.72 4.33 -4.01
CA ILE A 26 11.30 4.45 -2.61
C ILE A 26 10.68 3.14 -2.11
N CYS A 27 9.79 2.53 -2.89
CA CYS A 27 9.21 1.23 -2.55
C CYS A 27 10.26 0.12 -2.52
N SER A 28 11.26 0.18 -3.40
CA SER A 28 12.37 -0.78 -3.42
C SER A 28 13.24 -0.74 -2.16
N LEU A 29 13.25 0.37 -1.40
CA LEU A 29 13.99 0.48 -0.13
C LEU A 29 13.41 -0.40 0.99
N VAL A 30 12.16 -0.85 0.85
CA VAL A 30 11.45 -1.67 1.83
C VAL A 30 11.11 -3.06 1.26
N ASP A 31 11.88 -3.52 0.28
CA ASP A 31 11.66 -4.79 -0.45
C ASP A 31 10.25 -4.88 -1.05
N PHE A 32 9.64 -3.74 -1.42
CA PHE A 32 8.33 -3.68 -2.05
C PHE A 32 8.49 -3.34 -3.53
N ALA A 33 8.43 -4.36 -4.39
CA ALA A 33 8.50 -4.17 -5.82
C ALA A 33 7.18 -3.61 -6.35
N VAL A 34 7.25 -2.45 -7.02
CA VAL A 34 6.10 -1.80 -7.65
C VAL A 34 6.47 -1.46 -9.09
N THR A 35 5.54 -1.69 -10.02
CA THR A 35 5.74 -1.33 -11.42
C THR A 35 5.19 0.06 -11.75
N LYS A 36 5.78 0.71 -12.76
CA LYS A 36 5.28 2.01 -13.28
C LYS A 36 3.83 1.91 -13.77
N SER A 37 3.44 0.76 -14.32
CA SER A 37 2.09 0.49 -14.79
C SER A 37 1.07 0.50 -13.65
N GLU A 38 1.39 -0.14 -12.51
CA GLU A 38 0.54 -0.14 -11.32
C GLU A 38 0.42 1.24 -10.69
N LEU A 39 1.52 2.00 -10.62
CA LEU A 39 1.47 3.39 -10.19
C LEU A 39 0.55 4.22 -11.07
N GLY A 40 0.65 4.04 -12.39
CA GLY A 40 -0.24 4.68 -13.36
C GLY A 40 -1.72 4.35 -13.12
N ALA A 41 -2.05 3.13 -12.70
CA ALA A 41 -3.42 2.74 -12.35
C ALA A 41 -3.91 3.40 -11.05
N ILE A 42 -3.03 3.49 -10.04
CA ILE A 42 -3.32 4.13 -8.74
C ILE A 42 -3.55 5.65 -8.88
N PHE A 43 -2.78 6.30 -9.75
CA PHE A 43 -2.86 7.75 -9.95
C PHE A 43 -3.98 8.19 -10.90
N ARG A 44 -4.65 7.26 -11.59
CA ARG A 44 -5.79 7.59 -12.46
C ARG A 44 -6.97 8.17 -11.68
N HIS A 45 -7.88 8.76 -12.42
CA HIS A 45 -9.17 9.18 -11.87
C HIS A 45 -10.04 7.94 -11.62
N GLU A 46 -10.87 7.98 -10.58
CA GLU A 46 -11.79 6.87 -10.22
C GLU A 46 -12.72 6.45 -11.37
N SER A 47 -13.05 7.40 -12.26
CA SER A 47 -13.91 7.17 -13.42
C SER A 47 -13.23 6.45 -14.59
N HIS A 48 -11.94 6.11 -14.48
CA HIS A 48 -11.21 5.45 -15.56
C HIS A 48 -11.32 3.93 -15.43
N GLU A 49 -11.58 3.23 -16.54
CA GLU A 49 -11.61 1.75 -16.65
C GLU A 49 -10.40 0.98 -16.08
N LYS A 50 -9.23 1.62 -15.96
CA LYS A 50 -8.00 1.02 -15.42
C LYS A 50 -7.59 1.65 -14.08
N TYR A 51 -8.53 2.31 -13.41
CA TYR A 51 -8.32 2.82 -12.07
C TYR A 51 -8.16 1.65 -11.10
N MET A 52 -7.17 1.76 -10.21
CA MET A 52 -6.96 0.81 -9.14
C MET A 52 -6.92 1.55 -7.80
N GLU A 53 -7.69 1.08 -6.83
CA GLU A 53 -7.63 1.60 -5.48
C GLU A 53 -6.28 1.28 -4.84
N CYS A 54 -5.71 2.27 -4.16
CA CYS A 54 -4.48 2.11 -3.42
C CYS A 54 -4.78 1.38 -2.11
N GLY A 55 -4.33 0.14 -1.99
CA GLY A 55 -4.50 -0.61 -0.74
C GLY A 55 -3.66 -0.02 0.40
N ASP A 56 -4.14 -0.16 1.64
CA ASP A 56 -3.40 0.26 2.84
C ASP A 56 -2.00 -0.34 2.94
N GLN A 57 -1.82 -1.56 2.44
CA GLN A 57 -0.51 -2.22 2.41
C GLN A 57 0.49 -1.46 1.52
N PHE A 58 0.03 -0.98 0.37
CA PHE A 58 0.84 -0.17 -0.53
C PHE A 58 1.23 1.14 0.16
N LEU A 59 0.25 1.87 0.68
CA LEU A 59 0.47 3.16 1.32
C LEU A 59 1.43 3.04 2.52
N ARG A 60 1.28 2.01 3.35
CA ARG A 60 2.17 1.75 4.48
C ARG A 60 3.61 1.50 4.04
N ASN A 61 3.82 0.66 3.04
CA ASN A 61 5.16 0.36 2.52
C ASN A 61 5.79 1.61 1.89
N PHE A 62 5.02 2.36 1.10
CA PHE A 62 5.48 3.62 0.52
C PHE A 62 5.87 4.63 1.59
N LEU A 63 5.06 4.82 2.65
CA LEU A 63 5.39 5.72 3.75
C LEU A 63 6.66 5.30 4.50
N ASN A 64 6.85 4.00 4.74
CA ASN A 64 8.09 3.49 5.34
C ASN A 64 9.30 3.78 4.45
N GLY A 65 9.18 3.54 3.14
CA GLY A 65 10.22 3.87 2.17
C GLY A 65 10.51 5.38 2.13
N LEU A 66 9.46 6.21 2.18
CA LEU A 66 9.57 7.66 2.14
C LEU A 66 10.30 8.20 3.38
N VAL A 67 10.05 7.60 4.54
CA VAL A 67 10.77 7.92 5.78
C VAL A 67 12.26 7.60 5.64
N ILE A 68 12.62 6.45 5.08
CA ILE A 68 14.03 6.07 4.82
C ILE A 68 14.67 7.04 3.83
N HIS A 69 13.94 7.41 2.78
CA HIS A 69 14.42 8.34 1.74
C HIS A 69 14.68 9.75 2.28
N LEU A 70 13.80 10.28 3.14
CA LEU A 70 13.89 11.66 3.63
C LEU A 70 14.74 11.81 4.90
N ARG A 71 14.70 10.84 5.82
CA ARG A 71 15.41 10.92 7.12
C ARG A 71 16.75 10.17 7.11
N GLY A 72 17.05 9.42 6.05
CA GLY A 72 18.17 8.50 6.00
C GLY A 72 17.84 7.12 6.57
N PRO A 73 18.76 6.14 6.42
CA PRO A 73 18.55 4.80 6.91
C PRO A 73 18.40 4.83 8.43
N MET A 74 17.21 4.46 8.94
CA MET A 74 17.09 4.15 10.36
C MET A 74 18.06 3.00 10.68
N PRO A 75 18.78 3.03 11.81
CA PRO A 75 19.57 1.89 12.25
C PRO A 75 18.69 0.65 12.25
N GLU A 76 19.20 -0.45 11.71
CA GLU A 76 18.47 -1.68 11.38
C GLU A 76 17.37 -1.99 12.41
N ARG A 77 16.14 -1.58 12.11
CA ARG A 77 15.00 -2.22 12.76
C ARG A 77 14.97 -3.61 12.17
N LYS A 78 15.38 -4.59 12.97
CA LYS A 78 15.13 -6.02 12.75
C LYS A 78 13.63 -6.21 12.54
N VAL A 79 13.14 -5.95 11.33
CA VAL A 79 11.83 -6.40 10.89
C VAL A 79 12.00 -7.91 10.89
N LYS A 80 11.49 -8.55 11.93
CA LYS A 80 11.31 -9.99 11.93
C LYS A 80 10.64 -10.30 10.60
N LYS A 81 11.37 -10.97 9.70
CA LYS A 81 10.77 -11.63 8.53
C LYS A 81 9.48 -12.27 9.06
N PRO A 82 8.32 -12.14 8.39
CA PRO A 82 7.19 -12.94 8.77
C PRO A 82 7.62 -14.40 8.61
N GLU A 83 8.06 -15.02 9.71
CA GLU A 83 8.17 -16.46 9.85
C GLU A 83 6.81 -17.01 9.41
N ASP A 84 6.85 -17.78 8.33
CA ASP A 84 5.92 -18.84 7.95
C ASP A 84 4.62 -18.86 8.79
N LYS A 85 3.74 -17.88 8.58
CA LYS A 85 2.36 -18.03 9.04
C LYS A 85 1.64 -18.79 7.95
N LYS A 86 1.62 -20.12 8.14
CA LYS A 86 0.70 -21.10 7.54
C LYS A 86 -0.53 -20.45 6.92
N PRO A 87 -1.00 -20.91 5.74
CA PRO A 87 -2.14 -20.32 5.04
C PRO A 87 -3.29 -20.14 6.03
N ARG A 88 -3.73 -18.88 6.18
CA ARG A 88 -4.88 -18.55 7.01
C ARG A 88 -6.08 -19.21 6.34
N THR A 89 -6.43 -20.40 6.79
CA THR A 89 -7.58 -21.14 6.27
C THR A 89 -8.79 -20.23 6.46
N TYR A 90 -9.41 -19.84 5.35
CA TYR A 90 -10.68 -19.15 5.41
C TYR A 90 -11.72 -20.17 5.89
N LYS A 91 -11.93 -20.24 7.21
CA LYS A 91 -13.10 -20.93 7.76
C LYS A 91 -14.33 -20.10 7.37
N PRO A 92 -15.26 -20.61 6.54
CA PRO A 92 -16.50 -19.89 6.28
C PRO A 92 -17.24 -19.70 7.62
N ARG A 93 -17.70 -18.46 7.86
CA ARG A 93 -18.48 -18.12 9.06
C ARG A 93 -19.76 -18.97 9.07
N PRO A 94 -20.13 -19.61 10.20
CA PRO A 94 -21.39 -20.34 10.27
C PRO A 94 -22.54 -19.33 10.16
N LYS A 95 -23.45 -19.56 9.21
CA LYS A 95 -24.72 -18.83 9.12
C LYS A 95 -25.49 -19.15 10.41
N LYS A 96 -25.59 -18.17 11.33
CA LYS A 96 -26.51 -18.24 12.46
C LYS A 96 -27.94 -18.27 11.89
N GLY A 97 -28.53 -19.46 11.84
CA GLY A 97 -29.98 -19.61 11.74
C GLY A 97 -30.62 -18.86 12.91
N LYS A 98 -31.43 -17.86 12.60
CA LYS A 98 -32.47 -17.40 13.52
C LYS A 98 -33.62 -18.40 13.35
N GLU A 99 -33.77 -19.28 14.31
CA GLU A 99 -34.98 -20.06 14.50
C GLU A 99 -35.54 -19.73 15.88
N LYS A 100 -36.88 -19.75 15.96
CA LYS A 100 -37.78 -19.62 17.12
C LYS A 100 -38.35 -18.22 17.39
N SER A 101 -39.52 -17.93 16.83
CA SER A 101 -40.82 -18.30 17.42
C SER A 101 -41.89 -18.37 16.32
#